data_AF-A0A665U8M6-F1
#
_entry.id   AF-A0A665U8M6-F1
#
_cell.length_a   1.000
_cell.length_b   1.000
_cell.length_c   1.000
_cell.angle_alpha   90.00
_cell.angle_beta   90.00
_cell.angle_gamma   90.00
#
_symmetry.space_group_name_H-M   'P 1'
#
loop_
_entity.id
_entity.type
_entity.pdbx_description
1 polymer ?
#
loop_
_entity_poly.entity_id
_entity_poly.type
_entity_poly.pdbx_seq_one_letter_code
_entity_poly.pdbx_strand_id
1 'polypeptide(L)'
;MVPPCDALTSTFLQDSYRSINHRVDARSLCLYRWYYSRTCQWSLGLTITVVLLLAFVERPTSLSVSSDPRYRTLTWEPPCGVTESIEMVCLIIFCLDLAVKSYLIGWDEFRKGKWLIGYTMVISVSIIDWVLSVSMVCDEKLRVRRLLRPFFLLQNSSLMKKTLKCIKRTLPEIASVILLLALHLCLFTMIGMLLFAKTEDSEKNGEWRLHFRNLTTSLTSLLVLLTTANNPDVMIPAYSLNRAYAIFFVAFSVIGTYCLMNLLTAIIYNQFRGYLLMSVQTSIIRRRLGIRAAFQVLSCLGEAQKYADVGTMDRQQFQKIFEELDKDRIKEHPPLPQYNSPILQRLQVIFSHYYLNIFGNAVALVNVICICTVLVLNSEKSTAERDNNILEVMNLCFILFYLFEMCMKVFAFGWRGYLSYRNNIFDGLVTILLLVTSLCYTLLLCFPGACICNKCTCYNPFALFL
;
A
#
# COMPACT_ATOMS: atom_id res chain seq x y z
N MET A 1 5.29 -31.07 -32.45
CA MET A 1 3.89 -31.38 -32.11
C MET A 1 3.15 -30.05 -31.96
N VAL A 2 2.15 -29.82 -32.79
CA VAL A 2 1.29 -28.63 -32.72
C VAL A 2 0.48 -28.71 -31.42
N PRO A 3 0.43 -27.65 -30.59
CA PRO A 3 -0.37 -27.66 -29.38
C PRO A 3 -1.87 -27.78 -29.70
N PRO A 4 -2.68 -28.38 -28.80
CA PRO A 4 -4.13 -28.38 -28.97
C PRO A 4 -4.67 -26.94 -29.00
N CYS A 5 -5.55 -26.66 -29.96
CA CYS A 5 -5.98 -25.30 -30.26
C CYS A 5 -6.76 -24.65 -29.14
N ASP A 6 -7.56 -25.42 -28.39
CA ASP A 6 -8.22 -24.95 -27.17
C ASP A 6 -7.22 -24.42 -26.14
N ALA A 7 -6.05 -25.06 -26.06
CA ALA A 7 -5.00 -24.61 -25.18
C ALA A 7 -4.35 -23.30 -25.67
N LEU A 8 -4.26 -23.10 -26.98
CA LEU A 8 -3.77 -21.86 -27.57
C LEU A 8 -4.72 -20.70 -27.33
N THR A 9 -6.00 -20.90 -27.64
CA THR A 9 -7.06 -19.90 -27.53
C THR A 9 -7.25 -19.44 -26.10
N SER A 10 -7.31 -20.37 -25.15
CA SER A 10 -7.40 -20.03 -23.72
C SER A 10 -6.19 -19.25 -23.21
N THR A 11 -4.98 -19.57 -23.73
CA THR A 11 -3.77 -18.81 -23.38
C THR A 11 -3.83 -17.39 -23.94
N PHE A 12 -4.28 -17.18 -25.19
CA PHE A 12 -4.45 -15.84 -25.76
C PHE A 12 -5.56 -15.01 -25.11
N LEU A 13 -6.66 -15.65 -24.68
CA LEU A 13 -7.70 -14.98 -23.90
C LEU A 13 -7.18 -14.56 -22.52
N GLN A 14 -6.41 -15.41 -21.85
CA GLN A 14 -5.76 -15.07 -20.58
C GLN A 14 -4.70 -13.97 -20.75
N ASP A 15 -4.02 -13.96 -21.90
CA ASP A 15 -3.04 -12.96 -22.29
C ASP A 15 -3.64 -11.68 -22.89
N SER A 16 -4.97 -11.58 -23.04
CA SER A 16 -5.60 -10.29 -23.38
C SER A 16 -5.28 -9.20 -22.35
N TYR A 17 -4.91 -9.60 -21.13
CA TYR A 17 -4.43 -8.74 -20.05
C TYR A 17 -2.89 -8.57 -20.02
N ARG A 18 -2.15 -9.28 -20.88
CA ARG A 18 -0.68 -9.34 -20.94
C ARG A 18 -0.16 -9.10 -22.38
N SER A 19 1.15 -9.16 -22.59
CA SER A 19 1.77 -9.02 -23.93
C SER A 19 2.08 -10.39 -24.53
N ILE A 20 1.72 -10.59 -25.80
CA ILE A 20 1.87 -11.85 -26.53
C ILE A 20 3.27 -11.92 -27.19
N ASN A 21 4.30 -12.21 -26.40
CA ASN A 21 5.69 -12.36 -26.89
C ASN A 21 6.34 -13.68 -26.42
N HIS A 22 5.58 -14.76 -26.28
CA HIS A 22 6.08 -16.05 -25.78
C HIS A 22 6.11 -17.13 -26.88
N ARG A 23 6.96 -18.14 -26.73
CA ARG A 23 7.05 -19.29 -27.64
C ARG A 23 5.77 -20.14 -27.61
N VAL A 24 5.35 -20.62 -28.77
CA VAL A 24 4.03 -21.25 -28.97
C VAL A 24 4.09 -22.78 -29.02
N ASP A 25 5.20 -23.40 -28.58
CA ASP A 25 5.35 -24.86 -28.58
C ASP A 25 4.51 -25.52 -27.48
N ALA A 26 4.07 -26.78 -27.69
CA ALA A 26 3.25 -27.50 -26.70
C ALA A 26 3.88 -27.60 -25.29
N ARG A 27 5.19 -27.87 -25.22
CA ARG A 27 5.93 -27.88 -23.94
C ARG A 27 6.03 -26.49 -23.32
N SER A 28 6.29 -25.48 -24.15
CA SER A 28 6.38 -24.07 -23.74
C SER A 28 5.06 -23.55 -23.17
N LEU A 29 3.91 -23.92 -23.77
CA LEU A 29 2.58 -23.56 -23.27
C LEU A 29 2.22 -24.26 -21.96
N CYS A 30 2.59 -25.53 -21.79
CA CYS A 30 2.41 -26.24 -20.52
C CYS A 30 3.20 -25.55 -19.40
N LEU A 31 4.48 -25.25 -19.66
CA LEU A 31 5.34 -24.52 -18.73
C LEU A 31 4.81 -23.10 -18.44
N TYR A 32 4.31 -22.39 -19.47
CA TYR A 32 3.71 -21.06 -19.34
C TYR A 32 2.51 -21.08 -18.38
N ARG A 33 1.60 -22.04 -18.54
CA ARG A 33 0.42 -22.21 -17.68
C ARG A 33 0.81 -22.53 -16.23
N TRP A 34 1.78 -23.42 -16.04
CA TRP A 34 2.29 -23.74 -14.72
C TRP A 34 2.95 -22.53 -14.05
N TYR A 35 3.80 -21.82 -14.77
CA TYR A 35 4.50 -20.63 -14.27
C TYR A 35 3.54 -19.51 -13.89
N TYR A 36 2.50 -19.28 -14.70
CA TYR A 36 1.47 -18.26 -14.42
C TYR A 36 0.31 -18.76 -13.57
N SER A 37 0.40 -19.98 -13.02
CA SER A 37 -0.56 -20.48 -12.04
C SER A 37 -0.56 -19.61 -10.78
N ARG A 38 -1.70 -19.58 -10.09
CA ARG A 38 -1.87 -18.78 -8.86
C ARG A 38 -0.86 -19.17 -7.79
N THR A 39 -0.60 -20.46 -7.62
CA THR A 39 0.34 -21.00 -6.63
C THR A 39 1.77 -20.59 -6.91
N CYS A 40 2.27 -20.73 -8.14
CA CYS A 40 3.62 -20.33 -8.51
C CYS A 40 3.83 -18.81 -8.32
N GLN A 41 2.89 -17.99 -8.78
CA GLN A 41 2.96 -16.54 -8.62
C GLN A 41 2.88 -16.09 -7.15
N TRP A 42 2.07 -16.76 -6.33
CA TRP A 42 2.05 -16.52 -4.87
C TRP A 42 3.37 -16.90 -4.20
N SER A 43 3.99 -18.00 -4.60
CA SER A 43 5.30 -18.42 -4.06
C SER A 43 6.41 -17.42 -4.40
N LEU A 44 6.41 -16.86 -5.61
CA LEU A 44 7.34 -15.81 -6.01
C LEU A 44 7.08 -14.52 -5.21
N GLY A 45 5.81 -14.15 -5.02
CA GLY A 45 5.42 -13.02 -4.18
C GLY A 45 5.90 -13.18 -2.73
N LEU A 46 5.69 -14.36 -2.13
CA LEU A 46 6.16 -14.69 -0.79
C LEU A 46 7.68 -14.60 -0.68
N THR A 47 8.41 -15.10 -1.67
CA THR A 47 9.89 -15.03 -1.71
C THR A 47 10.38 -13.58 -1.70
N ILE A 48 9.75 -12.69 -2.50
CA ILE A 48 10.07 -11.26 -2.49
C ILE A 48 9.78 -10.65 -1.12
N THR A 49 8.64 -10.98 -0.51
CA THR A 49 8.29 -10.50 0.83
C THR A 49 9.30 -10.95 1.88
N VAL A 50 9.73 -12.21 1.86
CA VAL A 50 10.74 -12.75 2.79
C VAL A 50 12.07 -12.00 2.65
N VAL A 51 12.55 -11.78 1.43
CA VAL A 51 13.81 -11.06 1.17
C VAL A 51 13.77 -9.61 1.68
N LEU A 52 12.64 -8.93 1.50
CA LEU A 52 12.44 -7.57 2.00
C LEU A 52 12.32 -7.53 3.53
N LEU A 53 11.63 -8.49 4.14
CA LEU A 53 11.47 -8.59 5.59
C LEU A 53 12.76 -9.00 6.31
N LEU A 54 13.70 -9.66 5.62
CA LEU A 54 14.97 -10.06 6.21
C LEU A 54 15.74 -8.87 6.79
N ALA A 55 15.55 -7.67 6.24
CA ALA A 55 16.18 -6.43 6.71
C ALA A 55 15.84 -6.09 8.19
N PHE A 56 14.73 -6.60 8.73
CA PHE A 56 14.37 -6.40 10.14
C PHE A 56 15.19 -7.29 11.10
N VAL A 57 15.63 -8.46 10.62
CA VAL A 57 16.31 -9.52 11.39
C VAL A 57 17.83 -9.50 11.18
N GLU A 58 18.28 -9.00 10.03
CA GLU A 58 19.71 -8.83 9.74
C GLU A 58 20.37 -7.75 10.60
N ARG A 59 21.71 -7.79 10.71
CA ARG A 59 22.49 -6.73 11.38
C ARG A 59 22.47 -5.42 10.56
N PRO A 60 22.17 -4.24 11.15
CA PRO A 60 21.72 -4.02 12.52
C PRO A 60 20.26 -4.45 12.72
N THR A 61 19.99 -5.22 13.77
CA THR A 61 18.64 -5.76 14.01
C THR A 61 17.71 -4.68 14.56
N SER A 62 16.46 -4.73 14.12
CA SER A 62 15.38 -3.84 14.58
C SER A 62 14.62 -4.40 15.80
N LEU A 63 15.00 -5.61 16.24
CA LEU A 63 14.37 -6.34 17.34
C LEU A 63 14.86 -5.79 18.68
N SER A 64 14.32 -4.64 19.07
CA SER A 64 14.52 -4.02 20.37
C SER A 64 13.21 -3.45 20.91
N VAL A 65 13.03 -3.48 22.23
CA VAL A 65 11.84 -2.92 22.89
C VAL A 65 11.74 -1.40 22.68
N SER A 66 12.89 -0.71 22.64
CA SER A 66 12.98 0.73 22.41
C SER A 66 14.08 1.06 21.42
N SER A 67 13.81 2.01 20.53
CA SER A 67 14.78 2.61 19.62
C SER A 67 15.56 3.77 20.23
N ASP A 68 15.21 4.22 21.45
CA ASP A 68 15.91 5.31 22.15
C ASP A 68 17.33 4.86 22.53
N PRO A 69 18.39 5.51 22.01
CA PRO A 69 19.77 5.16 22.34
C PRO A 69 20.07 5.18 23.84
N ARG A 70 19.33 5.96 24.64
CA ARG A 70 19.54 6.10 26.09
C ARG A 70 19.10 4.88 26.89
N TYR A 71 18.09 4.15 26.40
CA TYR A 71 17.47 3.02 27.11
C TYR A 71 17.48 1.73 26.28
N ARG A 72 18.30 1.68 25.22
CA ARG A 72 18.32 0.56 24.29
C ARG A 72 18.89 -0.68 24.95
N THR A 73 18.05 -1.71 25.09
CA THR A 73 18.49 -3.05 25.52
C THR A 73 19.41 -3.68 24.46
N LEU A 74 20.28 -4.60 24.89
CA LEU A 74 21.15 -5.35 23.97
C LEU A 74 20.31 -5.99 22.86
N THR A 75 20.66 -5.70 21.60
CA THR A 75 19.96 -6.26 20.45
C THR A 75 20.30 -7.72 20.27
N TRP A 76 19.29 -8.54 20.01
CA TRP A 76 19.51 -9.92 19.59
C TRP A 76 20.22 -9.93 18.23
N GLU A 77 21.31 -10.67 18.12
CA GLU A 77 22.05 -10.86 16.88
C GLU A 77 21.84 -12.28 16.35
N PRO A 78 21.47 -12.45 15.07
CA PRO A 78 21.34 -13.78 14.50
C PRO A 78 22.71 -14.45 14.40
N PRO A 79 22.79 -15.78 14.59
CA PRO A 79 24.00 -16.53 14.31
C PRO A 79 24.41 -16.39 12.84
N CYS A 80 25.72 -16.34 12.59
CA CYS A 80 26.24 -16.27 11.21
C CYS A 80 25.74 -17.47 10.40
N GLY A 81 25.32 -17.20 9.16
CA GLY A 81 24.81 -18.21 8.23
C GLY A 81 23.30 -18.36 8.18
N VAL A 82 22.53 -18.06 9.23
CA VAL A 82 21.05 -18.21 9.17
C VAL A 82 20.44 -17.23 8.17
N THR A 83 20.74 -15.95 8.28
CA THR A 83 20.25 -14.94 7.32
C THR A 83 20.78 -15.20 5.91
N GLU A 84 22.05 -15.58 5.79
CA GLU A 84 22.69 -15.87 4.51
C GLU A 84 22.10 -17.11 3.82
N SER A 85 21.68 -18.12 4.60
CA SER A 85 21.03 -19.33 4.07
C SER A 85 19.62 -19.04 3.54
N ILE A 86 18.85 -18.21 4.23
CA ILE A 86 17.54 -17.75 3.75
C ILE A 86 17.71 -16.94 2.47
N GLU A 87 18.71 -16.06 2.41
CA GLU A 87 19.04 -15.32 1.19
C GLU A 87 19.39 -16.23 0.03
N MET A 88 20.18 -17.29 0.26
CA MET A 88 20.51 -18.26 -0.78
C MET A 88 19.31 -18.92 -1.39
N VAL A 89 18.40 -19.42 -0.53
CA VAL A 89 17.18 -20.06 -1.00
C VAL A 89 16.39 -19.09 -1.89
N CYS A 90 16.30 -17.83 -1.50
CA CYS A 90 15.62 -16.81 -2.30
C CYS A 90 16.35 -16.50 -3.61
N LEU A 91 17.68 -16.38 -3.61
CA LEU A 91 18.47 -16.15 -4.82
C LEU A 91 18.36 -17.33 -5.80
N ILE A 92 18.35 -18.57 -5.31
CA ILE A 92 18.11 -19.75 -6.13
C ILE A 92 16.73 -19.68 -6.80
N ILE A 93 15.68 -19.31 -6.06
CA ILE A 93 14.34 -19.12 -6.61
C ILE A 93 14.33 -18.03 -7.69
N PHE A 94 15.03 -16.91 -7.49
CA PHE A 94 15.13 -15.85 -8.51
C PHE A 94 15.93 -16.28 -9.75
N CYS A 95 16.98 -17.08 -9.59
CA CYS A 95 17.70 -17.68 -10.71
C CYS A 95 16.80 -18.62 -11.53
N LEU A 96 16.01 -19.46 -10.86
CA LEU A 96 15.02 -20.32 -11.51
C LEU A 96 13.93 -19.51 -12.23
N ASP A 97 13.43 -18.45 -11.61
CA ASP A 97 12.47 -17.51 -12.23
C ASP A 97 13.06 -16.87 -13.50
N LEU A 98 14.31 -16.39 -13.44
CA LEU A 98 15.00 -15.83 -14.60
C LEU A 98 15.19 -16.87 -15.71
N ALA A 99 15.55 -18.11 -15.36
CA ALA A 99 15.75 -19.21 -16.32
C ALA A 99 14.44 -19.60 -17.03
N VAL A 100 13.33 -19.70 -16.29
CA VAL A 100 12.02 -19.99 -16.89
C VAL A 100 11.57 -18.83 -17.78
N LYS A 101 11.74 -17.58 -17.34
CA LYS A 101 11.42 -16.39 -18.15
C LYS A 101 12.24 -16.33 -19.43
N SER A 102 13.55 -16.58 -19.36
CA SER A 102 14.44 -16.52 -20.53
C SER A 102 14.10 -17.61 -21.55
N TYR A 103 13.72 -18.80 -21.09
CA TYR A 103 13.24 -19.89 -21.95
C TYR A 103 11.90 -19.56 -22.63
N LEU A 104 10.91 -19.07 -21.87
CA LEU A 104 9.56 -18.80 -22.39
C LEU A 104 9.51 -17.64 -23.40
N ILE A 105 10.28 -16.57 -23.17
CA ILE A 105 10.32 -15.39 -24.05
C ILE A 105 11.18 -15.65 -25.30
N GLY A 106 12.24 -16.45 -25.17
CA GLY A 106 13.23 -16.67 -26.22
C GLY A 106 14.36 -15.64 -26.20
N TRP A 107 15.51 -16.03 -26.75
CA TRP A 107 16.78 -15.32 -26.61
C TRP A 107 16.82 -13.95 -27.31
N ASP A 108 16.21 -13.83 -28.48
CA ASP A 108 16.23 -12.58 -29.26
C ASP A 108 15.40 -11.47 -28.60
N GLU A 109 14.24 -11.85 -28.06
CA GLU A 109 13.38 -10.94 -27.31
C GLU A 109 13.93 -10.65 -25.90
N PHE A 110 14.62 -11.63 -25.28
CA PHE A 110 15.32 -11.44 -24.02
C PHE A 110 16.32 -10.28 -24.08
N ARG A 111 17.17 -10.23 -25.13
CA ARG A 111 18.16 -9.17 -25.33
C ARG A 111 17.57 -7.79 -25.62
N LYS A 112 16.31 -7.70 -26.06
CA LYS A 112 15.61 -6.43 -26.24
C LYS A 112 14.99 -5.92 -24.92
N GLY A 113 14.74 -6.83 -23.97
CA GLY A 113 14.09 -6.53 -22.70
C GLY A 113 15.00 -5.85 -21.67
N LYS A 114 15.02 -4.51 -21.63
CA LYS A 114 15.82 -3.72 -20.64
C LYS A 114 15.62 -4.14 -19.18
N TRP A 115 14.38 -4.44 -18.80
CA TRP A 115 14.02 -4.92 -17.46
C TRP A 115 14.61 -6.29 -17.13
N LEU A 116 14.72 -7.15 -18.13
CA LEU A 116 15.22 -8.51 -17.98
C LEU A 116 16.74 -8.52 -17.90
N ILE A 117 17.41 -7.68 -18.69
CA ILE A 117 18.86 -7.41 -18.56
C ILE A 117 19.19 -6.87 -17.17
N GLY A 118 18.43 -5.87 -16.70
CA GLY A 118 18.59 -5.33 -15.35
C GLY A 118 18.41 -6.40 -14.26
N TYR A 119 17.46 -7.33 -14.45
CA TYR A 119 17.25 -8.44 -13.53
C TYR A 119 18.43 -9.42 -13.50
N THR A 120 19.00 -9.75 -14.66
CA THR A 120 20.22 -10.55 -14.75
C THR A 120 21.39 -9.87 -14.04
N MET A 121 21.59 -8.57 -14.24
CA MET A 121 22.65 -7.80 -13.59
C MET A 121 22.49 -7.75 -12.08
N VAL A 122 21.26 -7.53 -11.58
CA VAL A 122 20.98 -7.49 -10.14
C VAL A 122 21.21 -8.85 -9.49
N ILE A 123 20.76 -9.93 -10.12
CA ILE A 123 21.02 -11.29 -9.63
C ILE A 123 22.52 -11.58 -9.59
N SER A 124 23.27 -11.25 -10.65
CA SER A 124 24.71 -11.52 -10.69
C SER A 124 25.49 -10.76 -9.61
N VAL A 125 25.18 -9.48 -9.41
CA VAL A 125 25.81 -8.69 -8.33
C VAL A 125 25.43 -9.24 -6.96
N SER A 126 24.18 -9.66 -6.77
CA SER A 126 23.71 -10.23 -5.50
C SER A 126 24.39 -11.58 -5.18
N ILE A 127 24.66 -12.42 -6.19
CA ILE A 127 25.40 -13.68 -6.01
C ILE A 127 26.85 -13.41 -5.63
N ILE A 128 27.51 -12.46 -6.29
CA ILE A 128 28.91 -12.09 -5.98
C ILE A 128 29.01 -11.59 -4.53
N ASP A 129 28.14 -10.65 -4.15
CA ASP A 129 28.08 -10.08 -2.80
C ASP A 129 27.77 -11.15 -1.74
N TRP A 130 26.90 -12.13 -2.06
CA TRP A 130 26.62 -13.26 -1.18
C TRP A 130 27.84 -14.18 -0.99
N VAL A 131 28.55 -14.52 -2.07
CA VAL A 131 29.78 -15.34 -2.00
C VAL A 131 30.85 -14.63 -1.17
N LEU A 132 31.01 -13.32 -1.32
CA LEU A 132 31.93 -12.51 -0.52
C LEU A 132 31.55 -12.52 0.97
N SER A 133 30.28 -12.32 1.30
CA SER A 133 29.76 -12.36 2.67
C SER A 133 30.05 -13.68 3.39
N VAL A 134 29.84 -14.81 2.69
CA VAL A 134 30.12 -16.15 3.24
C VAL A 134 31.62 -16.37 3.40
N SER A 135 32.42 -15.93 2.42
CA SER A 135 33.88 -16.07 2.44
C SER A 135 34.52 -15.28 3.60
N MET A 136 33.93 -14.14 3.97
CA MET A 136 34.37 -13.31 5.09
C MET A 136 33.71 -13.67 6.43
N VAL A 137 33.09 -14.86 6.55
CA VAL A 137 32.46 -15.34 7.79
C VAL A 137 31.49 -14.30 8.38
N CYS A 138 30.67 -13.70 7.51
CA CYS A 138 29.67 -12.69 7.85
C CYS A 138 30.20 -11.36 8.43
N ASP A 139 31.51 -11.06 8.37
CA ASP A 139 32.11 -9.82 8.91
C ASP A 139 32.20 -8.67 7.88
N GLU A 140 31.23 -8.61 6.97
CA GLU A 140 31.13 -7.55 5.97
C GLU A 140 30.34 -6.35 6.50
N LYS A 141 30.99 -5.18 6.57
CA LYS A 141 30.36 -3.93 7.06
C LYS A 141 29.34 -3.34 6.08
N LEU A 142 29.54 -3.52 4.77
CA LEU A 142 28.69 -2.93 3.72
C LEU A 142 28.17 -4.03 2.80
N ARG A 143 26.89 -4.37 2.92
CA ARG A 143 26.24 -5.38 2.08
C ARG A 143 25.47 -4.71 0.95
N VAL A 144 26.04 -4.67 -0.25
CA VAL A 144 25.46 -3.95 -1.40
C VAL A 144 24.14 -4.58 -1.86
N ARG A 145 24.00 -5.91 -1.71
CA ARG A 145 22.79 -6.65 -2.10
C ARG A 145 21.50 -6.11 -1.49
N ARG A 146 21.55 -5.54 -0.28
CA ARG A 146 20.38 -4.97 0.41
C ARG A 146 19.71 -3.85 -0.38
N LEU A 147 20.52 -2.99 -1.00
CA LEU A 147 20.05 -1.85 -1.80
C LEU A 147 19.33 -2.32 -3.08
N LEU A 148 19.68 -3.51 -3.57
CA LEU A 148 19.14 -4.06 -4.81
C LEU A 148 17.83 -4.84 -4.60
N ARG A 149 17.49 -5.27 -3.38
CA ARG A 149 16.27 -6.07 -3.10
C ARG A 149 14.96 -5.44 -3.59
N PRO A 150 14.71 -4.12 -3.44
CA PRO A 150 13.50 -3.51 -3.98
C PRO A 150 13.34 -3.69 -5.49
N PHE A 151 14.43 -3.91 -6.23
CA PHE A 151 14.38 -4.20 -7.66
C PHE A 151 13.59 -5.48 -7.97
N PHE A 152 13.65 -6.51 -7.12
CA PHE A 152 12.88 -7.75 -7.31
C PHE A 152 11.37 -7.50 -7.30
N LEU A 153 10.90 -6.61 -6.41
CA LEU A 153 9.51 -6.18 -6.37
C LEU A 153 9.13 -5.37 -7.63
N LEU A 154 9.99 -4.42 -8.03
CA LEU A 154 9.81 -3.62 -9.24
C LEU A 154 9.77 -4.49 -10.51
N GLN A 155 10.60 -5.51 -10.57
CA GLN A 155 10.69 -6.43 -11.71
C GLN A 155 9.46 -7.32 -11.83
N ASN A 156 8.83 -7.72 -10.70
CA ASN A 156 7.63 -8.55 -10.74
C ASN A 156 6.37 -7.75 -11.02
N SER A 157 6.25 -6.53 -10.48
CA SER A 157 5.02 -5.73 -10.60
C SER A 157 4.96 -4.96 -11.91
N SER A 158 4.03 -5.36 -12.80
CA SER A 158 3.76 -4.64 -14.04
C SER A 158 3.20 -3.23 -13.82
N LEU A 159 2.48 -3.01 -12.72
CA LEU A 159 1.96 -1.70 -12.33
C LEU A 159 3.11 -0.77 -11.96
N MET A 160 4.09 -1.23 -11.17
CA MET A 160 5.24 -0.42 -10.76
C MET A 160 6.12 -0.05 -11.96
N LYS A 161 6.31 -0.95 -12.93
CA LYS A 161 7.02 -0.62 -14.17
C LYS A 161 6.32 0.49 -14.96
N LYS A 162 4.98 0.45 -15.00
CA LYS A 162 4.18 1.50 -15.64
C LYS A 162 4.33 2.83 -14.89
N THR A 163 4.18 2.83 -13.55
CA THR A 163 4.32 4.05 -12.75
C THR A 163 5.73 4.65 -12.82
N LEU A 164 6.80 3.84 -12.79
CA LEU A 164 8.16 4.34 -12.99
C LEU A 164 8.39 4.91 -14.39
N LYS A 165 7.82 4.27 -15.43
CA LYS A 165 7.85 4.81 -16.79
C LYS A 165 7.07 6.13 -16.89
N CYS A 166 5.98 6.29 -16.14
CA CYS A 166 5.25 7.55 -16.00
C CYS A 166 6.17 8.61 -15.39
N ILE A 167 6.70 8.36 -14.20
CA ILE A 167 7.56 9.31 -13.47
C ILE A 167 8.74 9.75 -14.34
N LYS A 168 9.40 8.81 -15.01
CA LYS A 168 10.51 9.14 -15.92
C LYS A 168 10.06 10.04 -17.08
N ARG A 169 8.86 9.84 -17.62
CA ARG A 169 8.31 10.64 -18.71
C ARG A 169 7.87 12.03 -18.24
N THR A 170 7.42 12.18 -17.00
CA THR A 170 6.99 13.47 -16.43
C THR A 170 8.16 14.31 -15.89
N LEU A 171 9.29 13.68 -15.55
CA LEU A 171 10.50 14.33 -15.05
C LEU A 171 11.01 15.53 -15.87
N PRO A 172 11.08 15.51 -17.23
CA PRO A 172 11.58 16.66 -17.98
C PRO A 172 10.72 17.91 -17.83
N GLU A 173 9.41 17.77 -17.68
CA GLU A 173 8.53 18.93 -17.44
C GLU A 173 8.62 19.43 -16.01
N ILE A 174 8.75 18.52 -15.04
CA ILE A 174 9.00 18.89 -13.64
C ILE A 174 10.34 19.64 -13.50
N ALA A 175 11.34 19.28 -14.30
CA ALA A 175 12.67 19.89 -14.25
C ALA A 175 12.66 21.40 -14.56
N SER A 176 11.76 21.89 -15.43
CA SER A 176 11.68 23.34 -15.73
C SER A 176 11.17 24.15 -14.52
N VAL A 177 10.24 23.59 -13.74
CA VAL A 177 9.72 24.21 -12.51
C VAL A 177 10.74 24.11 -11.39
N ILE A 178 11.43 22.97 -11.25
CA ILE A 178 12.53 22.82 -10.29
C ILE A 178 13.63 23.85 -10.58
N LEU A 179 13.93 24.10 -11.86
CA LEU A 179 14.88 25.14 -12.25
C LEU A 179 14.40 26.54 -11.82
N LEU A 180 13.13 26.87 -12.06
CA LEU A 180 12.54 28.13 -11.62
C LEU A 180 12.58 28.28 -10.08
N LEU A 181 12.32 27.20 -9.35
CA LEU A 181 12.40 27.14 -7.90
C LEU A 181 13.84 27.31 -7.39
N ALA A 182 14.82 26.68 -8.05
CA ALA A 182 16.23 26.84 -7.74
C ALA A 182 16.70 28.28 -8.00
N LEU A 183 16.25 28.92 -9.08
CA LEU A 183 16.53 30.32 -9.35
C LEU A 183 15.93 31.24 -8.28
N HIS A 184 14.68 31.00 -7.86
CA HIS A 184 14.04 31.72 -6.76
C HIS A 184 14.86 31.60 -5.46
N LEU A 185 15.29 30.38 -5.11
CA LEU A 185 16.15 30.14 -3.94
C LEU A 185 17.48 30.88 -4.05
N CYS A 186 18.20 30.75 -5.17
CA CYS A 186 19.49 31.41 -5.37
C CYS A 186 19.38 32.93 -5.31
N LEU A 187 18.37 33.51 -5.97
CA LEU A 187 18.15 34.96 -6.00
C LEU A 187 17.88 35.49 -4.59
N PHE A 188 16.93 34.91 -3.86
CA PHE A 188 16.62 35.35 -2.49
C PHE A 188 17.75 35.05 -1.50
N THR A 189 18.56 34.02 -1.75
CA THR A 189 19.76 33.76 -0.94
C THR A 189 20.78 34.89 -1.11
N MET A 190 21.05 35.31 -2.33
CA MET A 190 21.96 36.43 -2.61
C MET A 190 21.42 37.75 -2.04
N ILE A 191 20.13 38.03 -2.24
CA ILE A 191 19.49 39.23 -1.64
C ILE A 191 19.54 39.17 -0.12
N GLY A 192 19.23 38.02 0.49
CA GLY A 192 19.25 37.84 1.94
C GLY A 192 20.64 38.06 2.54
N MET A 193 21.69 37.52 1.91
CA MET A 193 23.07 37.74 2.38
C MET A 193 23.53 39.21 2.25
N LEU A 194 23.01 39.96 1.28
CA LEU A 194 23.29 41.39 1.13
C LEU A 194 22.46 42.23 2.11
N LEU A 195 21.19 41.90 2.30
CA LEU A 195 20.26 42.62 3.17
C LEU A 195 20.59 42.43 4.66
N PHE A 196 21.03 41.23 5.01
CA PHE A 196 21.38 40.80 6.37
C PHE A 196 22.89 40.58 6.50
N ALA A 197 23.68 41.48 5.91
CA ALA A 197 25.14 41.45 6.03
C ALA A 197 25.60 41.80 7.45
N LYS A 198 26.82 41.39 7.79
CA LYS A 198 27.42 41.65 9.10
C LYS A 198 27.50 43.16 9.39
N THR A 199 26.88 43.58 10.48
CA THR A 199 26.96 44.94 11.03
C THR A 199 28.03 45.02 12.14
N GLU A 200 28.52 46.22 12.50
CA GLU A 200 29.51 46.40 13.58
C GLU A 200 28.94 46.07 14.98
N ASP A 201 27.64 46.28 15.18
CA ASP A 201 26.91 45.98 16.41
C ASP A 201 26.71 44.46 16.60
N SER A 202 27.56 43.83 17.41
CA SER A 202 27.52 42.38 17.69
C SER A 202 26.15 41.89 18.22
N GLU A 203 25.44 42.73 18.98
CA GLU A 203 24.12 42.40 19.55
C GLU A 203 22.97 42.40 18.53
N LYS A 204 23.15 43.05 17.37
CA LYS A 204 22.12 43.16 16.31
C LYS A 204 22.35 42.21 15.13
N ASN A 205 23.32 41.30 15.22
CA ASN A 205 23.71 40.39 14.13
C ASN A 205 23.14 38.98 14.27
N GLY A 206 22.01 38.81 14.97
CA GLY A 206 21.44 37.50 15.25
C GLY A 206 21.07 36.74 13.97
N GLU A 207 20.42 37.45 13.03
CA GLU A 207 20.03 36.93 11.72
C GLU A 207 21.23 36.55 10.84
N TRP A 208 22.26 37.41 10.76
CA TRP A 208 23.47 37.10 10.01
C TRP A 208 24.16 35.86 10.59
N ARG A 209 24.33 35.80 11.91
CA ARG A 209 25.08 34.72 12.58
C ARG A 209 24.39 33.36 12.46
N LEU A 210 23.05 33.32 12.56
CA LEU A 210 22.26 32.09 12.57
C LEU A 210 21.88 31.60 11.18
N HIS A 211 21.51 32.51 10.27
CA HIS A 211 20.89 32.16 9.00
C HIS A 211 21.70 32.63 7.79
N PHE A 212 22.13 33.90 7.75
CA PHE A 212 22.65 34.55 6.53
C PHE A 212 24.19 34.67 6.44
N ARG A 213 24.94 33.87 7.22
CA ARG A 213 26.41 34.00 7.32
C ARG A 213 27.15 33.68 6.03
N ASN A 214 26.85 32.51 5.45
CA ASN A 214 27.52 31.95 4.28
C ASN A 214 26.47 31.45 3.26
N LEU A 215 26.87 31.24 2.01
CA LEU A 215 25.96 30.77 0.95
C LEU A 215 25.22 29.48 1.35
N THR A 216 25.91 28.47 1.87
CA THR A 216 25.30 27.17 2.23
C THR A 216 24.30 27.30 3.38
N THR A 217 24.62 28.07 4.43
CA THR A 217 23.72 28.25 5.59
C THR A 217 22.49 29.07 5.20
N SER A 218 22.68 30.09 4.36
CA SER A 218 21.62 30.96 3.85
C SER A 218 20.68 30.20 2.94
N LEU A 219 21.23 29.43 2.00
CA LEU A 219 20.48 28.58 1.09
C LEU A 219 19.69 27.51 1.86
N THR A 220 20.30 26.88 2.88
CA THR A 220 19.61 25.89 3.72
C THR A 220 18.49 26.54 4.53
N SER A 221 18.73 27.72 5.12
CA SER A 221 17.71 28.44 5.90
C SER A 221 16.51 28.82 5.04
N LEU A 222 16.73 29.28 3.80
CA LEU A 222 15.67 29.59 2.86
C LEU A 222 15.02 28.35 2.24
N LEU A 223 15.76 27.25 2.04
CA LEU A 223 15.19 25.97 1.61
C LEU A 223 14.24 25.38 2.67
N VAL A 224 14.60 25.49 3.96
CA VAL A 224 13.73 25.11 5.08
C VAL A 224 12.55 26.08 5.21
N LEU A 225 12.75 27.37 4.91
CA LEU A 225 11.65 28.34 4.88
C LEU A 225 10.69 28.11 3.72
N LEU A 226 11.18 27.61 2.58
CA LEU A 226 10.34 27.28 1.43
C LEU A 226 9.31 26.19 1.77
N THR A 227 9.65 25.28 2.70
CA THR A 227 8.74 24.29 3.29
C THR A 227 8.02 24.80 4.55
N THR A 228 8.25 26.07 4.93
CA THR A 228 7.69 26.77 6.11
C THR A 228 8.04 26.15 7.46
N ALA A 229 9.05 25.29 7.53
CA ALA A 229 9.37 24.52 8.75
C ALA A 229 10.06 25.35 9.85
N ASN A 230 10.69 26.47 9.49
CA ASN A 230 11.36 27.39 10.42
C ASN A 230 10.70 28.78 10.46
N ASN A 231 9.43 28.89 10.07
CA ASN A 231 8.63 30.12 10.24
C ASN A 231 7.90 30.06 11.60
N PRO A 232 8.03 31.05 12.50
CA PRO A 232 8.63 32.38 12.33
C PRO A 232 10.12 32.50 12.67
N ASP A 233 10.77 31.46 13.20
CA ASP A 233 12.13 31.50 13.79
C ASP A 233 13.19 32.19 12.91
N VAL A 234 13.20 31.92 11.60
CA VAL A 234 14.17 32.51 10.66
C VAL A 234 14.01 34.03 10.48
N MET A 235 12.81 34.54 10.73
CA MET A 235 12.45 35.94 10.58
C MET A 235 12.56 36.74 11.88
N ILE A 236 12.38 36.12 13.04
CA ILE A 236 12.30 36.81 14.35
C ILE A 236 13.47 37.77 14.59
N PRO A 237 14.76 37.38 14.42
CA PRO A 237 15.87 38.28 14.72
C PRO A 237 15.82 39.55 13.85
N ALA A 238 15.61 39.40 12.54
CA ALA A 238 15.47 40.53 11.61
C ALA A 238 14.22 41.39 11.91
N TYR A 239 13.09 40.75 12.21
CA TYR A 239 11.83 41.45 12.51
C TYR A 239 11.91 42.30 13.77
N SER A 240 12.65 41.83 14.79
CA SER A 240 12.85 42.54 16.04
C SER A 240 13.67 43.83 15.88
N LEU A 241 14.57 43.88 14.88
CA LEU A 241 15.33 45.07 14.51
C LEU A 241 14.45 46.08 13.76
N ASN A 242 13.76 45.62 12.72
CA ASN A 242 12.83 46.45 11.95
C ASN A 242 11.71 45.60 11.35
N ARG A 243 10.47 46.00 11.63
CA ARG A 243 9.26 45.32 11.11
C ARG A 243 9.22 45.26 9.58
N ALA A 244 9.89 46.19 8.89
CA ALA A 244 9.97 46.21 7.43
C ALA A 244 10.64 44.95 6.85
N TYR A 245 11.55 44.30 7.57
CA TYR A 245 12.20 43.07 7.10
C TYR A 245 11.22 41.90 6.93
N ALA A 246 10.02 41.96 7.53
CA ALA A 246 8.96 40.99 7.27
C ALA A 246 8.60 40.90 5.78
N ILE A 247 8.70 42.01 5.04
CA ILE A 247 8.36 42.08 3.62
C ILE A 247 9.22 41.09 2.81
N PHE A 248 10.51 40.94 3.15
CA PHE A 248 11.40 39.99 2.48
C PHE A 248 10.92 38.54 2.64
N PHE A 249 10.62 38.12 3.87
CA PHE A 249 10.19 36.75 4.18
C PHE A 249 8.78 36.44 3.67
N VAL A 250 7.87 37.42 3.74
CA VAL A 250 6.52 37.30 3.18
C VAL A 250 6.58 37.19 1.67
N ALA A 251 7.33 38.06 0.98
CA ALA A 251 7.49 38.00 -0.47
C ALA A 251 8.11 36.67 -0.92
N PHE A 252 9.15 36.20 -0.22
CA PHE A 252 9.76 34.89 -0.46
C PHE A 252 8.74 33.75 -0.36
N SER A 253 7.90 33.75 0.68
CA SER A 253 6.91 32.69 0.95
C SER A 253 5.73 32.74 -0.02
N VAL A 254 5.25 33.94 -0.38
CA VAL A 254 4.20 34.12 -1.39
C VAL A 254 4.65 33.57 -2.74
N ILE A 255 5.83 33.97 -3.20
CA ILE A 255 6.35 33.51 -4.50
C ILE A 255 6.71 32.02 -4.44
N GLY A 256 7.49 31.60 -3.45
CA GLY A 256 7.99 30.22 -3.36
C GLY A 256 6.90 29.21 -3.04
N THR A 257 6.24 29.36 -1.89
CA THR A 257 5.30 28.37 -1.37
C THR A 257 3.94 28.48 -2.05
N TYR A 258 3.38 29.68 -2.19
CA TYR A 258 2.01 29.81 -2.72
C TYR A 258 1.95 29.81 -4.26
N CYS A 259 2.93 30.40 -4.94
CA CYS A 259 2.95 30.37 -6.41
C CYS A 259 3.68 29.14 -6.95
N LEU A 260 4.98 28.99 -6.65
CA LEU A 260 5.80 27.96 -7.31
C LEU A 260 5.46 26.52 -6.89
N MET A 261 5.21 26.24 -5.60
CA MET A 261 4.83 24.87 -5.18
C MET A 261 3.44 24.46 -5.67
N ASN A 262 2.48 25.38 -5.72
CA ASN A 262 1.16 25.09 -6.28
C ASN A 262 1.22 24.91 -7.81
N LEU A 263 2.04 25.69 -8.50
CA LEU A 263 2.31 25.50 -9.93
C LEU A 263 2.95 24.13 -10.19
N LEU A 264 3.94 23.72 -9.39
CA LEU A 264 4.56 22.40 -9.44
C LEU A 264 3.51 21.29 -9.30
N THR A 265 2.63 21.43 -8.31
CA THR A 265 1.54 20.47 -8.06
C THR A 265 0.58 20.38 -9.25
N ALA A 266 0.21 21.52 -9.84
CA ALA A 266 -0.67 21.57 -11.02
C ALA A 266 -0.04 20.90 -12.25
N ILE A 267 1.25 21.12 -12.51
CA ILE A 267 1.98 20.50 -13.63
C ILE A 267 2.08 18.99 -13.42
N ILE A 268 2.43 18.53 -12.21
CA ILE A 268 2.46 17.10 -11.87
C ILE A 268 1.09 16.46 -12.10
N TYR A 269 0.01 17.11 -11.64
CA TYR A 269 -1.35 16.61 -11.82
C TYR A 269 -1.73 16.46 -13.29
N ASN A 270 -1.50 17.49 -14.11
CA ASN A 270 -1.84 17.47 -15.53
C ASN A 270 -1.09 16.35 -16.26
N GLN A 271 0.19 16.16 -15.95
CA GLN A 271 1.00 15.10 -16.54
C GLN A 271 0.57 13.71 -16.10
N PHE A 272 0.28 13.54 -14.81
CA PHE A 272 -0.20 12.27 -14.28
C PHE A 272 -1.58 11.90 -14.86
N ARG A 273 -2.50 12.86 -14.97
CA ARG A 273 -3.82 12.67 -15.59
C ARG A 273 -3.69 12.26 -17.07
N GLY A 274 -2.86 12.97 -17.84
CA GLY A 274 -2.59 12.62 -19.24
C GLY A 274 -2.03 11.20 -19.40
N TYR A 275 -1.10 10.81 -18.52
CA TYR A 275 -0.56 9.46 -18.50
C TYR A 275 -1.60 8.39 -18.14
N LEU A 276 -2.42 8.63 -17.11
CA LEU A 276 -3.45 7.68 -16.68
C LEU A 276 -4.41 7.36 -17.82
N LEU A 277 -4.87 8.37 -18.56
CA LEU A 277 -5.73 8.20 -19.73
C LEU A 277 -5.04 7.33 -20.80
N MET A 278 -3.79 7.63 -21.14
CA MET A 278 -3.02 6.84 -22.10
C MET A 278 -2.80 5.39 -21.63
N SER A 279 -2.59 5.18 -20.34
CA SER A 279 -2.40 3.85 -19.73
C SER A 279 -3.68 3.00 -19.83
N VAL A 280 -4.83 3.60 -19.53
CA VAL A 280 -6.15 2.96 -19.68
C VAL A 280 -6.43 2.63 -21.15
N GLN A 281 -6.24 3.59 -22.06
CA GLN A 281 -6.41 3.37 -23.51
C GLN A 281 -5.51 2.24 -24.02
N THR A 282 -4.24 2.23 -23.65
CA THR A 282 -3.30 1.15 -24.03
C THR A 282 -3.75 -0.20 -23.47
N SER A 283 -4.33 -0.23 -22.27
CA SER A 283 -4.90 -1.45 -21.68
C SER A 283 -6.08 -1.98 -22.51
N ILE A 284 -7.00 -1.10 -22.91
CA ILE A 284 -8.16 -1.46 -23.75
C ILE A 284 -7.71 -1.95 -25.13
N ILE A 285 -6.74 -1.28 -25.76
CA ILE A 285 -6.21 -1.67 -27.08
C ILE A 285 -5.56 -3.05 -27.01
N ARG A 286 -4.72 -3.32 -26.00
CA ARG A 286 -4.10 -4.65 -25.82
C ARG A 286 -5.14 -5.74 -25.65
N ARG A 287 -6.16 -5.48 -24.85
CA ARG A 287 -7.27 -6.42 -24.65
C ARG A 287 -7.98 -6.74 -25.96
N ARG A 288 -8.31 -5.72 -26.76
CA ARG A 288 -8.93 -5.89 -28.09
C ARG A 288 -8.06 -6.69 -29.05
N LEU A 289 -6.73 -6.51 -29.00
CA LEU A 289 -5.78 -7.28 -29.79
C LEU A 289 -5.74 -8.75 -29.36
N GLY A 290 -5.71 -9.04 -28.05
CA GLY A 290 -5.74 -10.41 -27.54
C GLY A 290 -7.03 -11.16 -27.91
N ILE A 291 -8.18 -10.50 -27.75
CA ILE A 291 -9.49 -11.04 -28.18
C ILE A 291 -9.50 -11.28 -29.70
N ARG A 292 -8.94 -10.36 -30.50
CA ARG A 292 -8.85 -10.53 -31.96
C ARG A 292 -7.95 -11.72 -32.34
N ALA A 293 -6.80 -11.87 -31.70
CA ALA A 293 -5.88 -12.97 -31.95
C ALA A 293 -6.54 -14.32 -31.60
N ALA A 294 -7.25 -14.40 -30.47
CA ALA A 294 -8.01 -15.58 -30.08
C ALA A 294 -9.09 -15.94 -31.12
N PHE A 295 -9.85 -14.95 -31.60
CA PHE A 295 -10.85 -15.16 -32.66
C PHE A 295 -10.21 -15.68 -33.96
N GLN A 296 -9.07 -15.12 -34.37
CA GLN A 296 -8.38 -15.56 -35.58
C GLN A 296 -7.93 -17.02 -35.48
N VAL A 297 -7.31 -17.40 -34.36
CA VAL A 297 -6.89 -18.79 -34.12
C VAL A 297 -8.08 -19.76 -34.17
N LEU A 298 -9.19 -19.40 -33.52
CA LEU A 298 -10.44 -20.17 -33.57
C LEU A 298 -10.97 -20.30 -35.00
N SER A 299 -10.98 -19.19 -35.76
CA SER A 299 -11.51 -19.15 -37.13
C SER A 299 -10.64 -19.86 -38.17
N CYS A 300 -9.33 -19.97 -37.92
CA CYS A 300 -8.40 -20.66 -38.83
C CYS A 300 -8.52 -22.19 -38.78
N LEU A 301 -9.25 -22.76 -37.81
CA LEU A 301 -9.59 -24.17 -37.81
C LEU A 301 -10.85 -24.41 -38.63
N GLY A 302 -10.75 -25.28 -39.64
CA GLY A 302 -11.89 -25.85 -40.36
C GLY A 302 -12.87 -26.66 -39.48
N GLU A 303 -12.74 -26.62 -38.15
CA GLU A 303 -13.76 -27.13 -37.23
C GLU A 303 -14.96 -26.20 -37.10
N ALA A 304 -14.82 -24.91 -37.44
CA ALA A 304 -15.98 -24.01 -37.58
C ALA A 304 -16.98 -24.52 -38.64
N GLN A 305 -16.51 -25.30 -39.61
CA GLN A 305 -17.34 -25.96 -40.62
C GLN A 305 -18.12 -27.17 -40.08
N LYS A 306 -17.67 -27.82 -38.99
CA LYS A 306 -18.39 -28.94 -38.36
C LYS A 306 -19.68 -28.52 -37.65
N TYR A 307 -19.83 -27.23 -37.35
CA TYR A 307 -21.01 -26.65 -36.68
C TYR A 307 -21.63 -25.50 -37.47
N ALA A 308 -21.38 -25.43 -38.79
CA ALA A 308 -21.94 -24.39 -39.66
C ALA A 308 -23.48 -24.32 -39.55
N ASP A 309 -24.11 -25.46 -39.28
CA ASP A 309 -25.57 -25.61 -39.16
C ASP A 309 -26.16 -24.98 -37.89
N VAL A 310 -25.34 -24.67 -36.87
CA VAL A 310 -25.77 -24.06 -35.59
C VAL A 310 -25.69 -22.52 -35.62
N GLY A 311 -25.01 -21.97 -36.63
CA GLY A 311 -24.80 -20.53 -36.83
C GLY A 311 -23.35 -20.09 -36.54
N THR A 312 -22.90 -19.07 -37.27
CA THR A 312 -21.56 -18.49 -37.11
C THR A 312 -21.63 -17.18 -36.34
N MET A 313 -20.60 -16.91 -35.54
CA MET A 313 -20.48 -15.66 -34.80
C MET A 313 -19.46 -14.75 -35.49
N ASP A 314 -19.88 -13.53 -35.82
CA ASP A 314 -18.98 -12.54 -36.39
C ASP A 314 -17.99 -12.01 -35.34
N ARG A 315 -16.87 -11.50 -35.81
CA ARG A 315 -15.82 -10.89 -34.97
C ARG A 315 -16.37 -9.80 -34.05
N GLN A 316 -17.29 -8.96 -34.53
CA GLN A 316 -17.86 -7.88 -33.71
C GLN A 316 -18.69 -8.45 -32.55
N GLN A 317 -19.45 -9.52 -32.82
CA GLN A 317 -20.24 -10.22 -31.81
C GLN A 317 -19.32 -10.88 -30.76
N PHE A 318 -18.26 -11.57 -31.20
CA PHE A 318 -17.26 -12.16 -30.29
C PHE A 318 -16.64 -11.10 -29.37
N GLN A 319 -16.24 -9.95 -29.91
CA GLN A 319 -15.69 -8.84 -29.11
C GLN A 319 -16.70 -8.30 -28.10
N LYS A 320 -17.96 -8.10 -28.51
CA LYS A 320 -19.02 -7.58 -27.66
C LYS A 320 -19.33 -8.52 -26.48
N ILE A 321 -19.29 -9.84 -26.70
CA ILE A 321 -19.48 -10.82 -25.61
C ILE A 321 -18.42 -10.65 -24.52
N PHE A 322 -17.15 -10.53 -24.89
CA PHE A 322 -16.10 -10.33 -23.89
C PHE A 322 -16.19 -8.95 -23.22
N GLU A 323 -16.63 -7.91 -23.94
CA GLU A 323 -16.92 -6.61 -23.33
C GLU A 323 -18.05 -6.72 -22.29
N GLU A 324 -19.09 -7.52 -22.54
CA GLU A 324 -20.19 -7.76 -21.61
C GLU A 324 -19.79 -8.64 -20.42
N LEU A 325 -18.95 -9.66 -20.66
CA LEU A 325 -18.48 -10.58 -19.62
C LEU A 325 -17.63 -9.89 -18.55
N ASP A 326 -16.98 -8.79 -18.94
CA ASP A 326 -16.13 -7.96 -18.08
C ASP A 326 -16.90 -6.91 -17.27
N LYS A 327 -18.20 -6.72 -17.53
CA LYS A 327 -19.02 -5.88 -16.66
C LYS A 327 -19.10 -6.52 -15.29
N ASP A 328 -18.98 -5.69 -14.26
CA ASP A 328 -19.13 -6.15 -12.88
C ASP A 328 -20.49 -6.84 -12.73
N ARG A 329 -20.46 -8.14 -12.44
CA ARG A 329 -21.68 -8.89 -12.16
C ARG A 329 -22.30 -8.32 -10.89
N ILE A 330 -23.55 -7.87 -10.99
CA ILE A 330 -24.35 -7.55 -9.81
C ILE A 330 -24.42 -8.84 -8.98
N LYS A 331 -23.93 -8.80 -7.74
CA LYS A 331 -24.00 -9.95 -6.85
C LYS A 331 -25.46 -10.19 -6.51
N GLU A 332 -26.02 -11.27 -7.00
CA GLU A 332 -27.32 -11.75 -6.57
C GLU A 332 -27.19 -12.29 -5.15
N HIS A 333 -28.02 -11.76 -4.26
CA HIS A 333 -28.10 -12.24 -2.88
C HIS A 333 -29.01 -13.47 -2.84
N PRO A 334 -28.72 -14.46 -1.96
CA PRO A 334 -29.58 -15.62 -1.84
C PRO A 334 -30.99 -15.21 -1.39
N PRO A 335 -32.03 -15.98 -1.76
CA PRO A 335 -33.39 -15.68 -1.35
C PRO A 335 -33.54 -15.75 0.17
N LEU A 336 -34.44 -14.93 0.70
CA LEU A 336 -34.78 -14.89 2.11
C LEU A 336 -35.35 -16.26 2.59
N PRO A 337 -35.07 -16.69 3.83
CA PRO A 337 -35.65 -17.90 4.39
C PRO A 337 -37.18 -17.80 4.47
N GLN A 338 -37.90 -18.88 4.16
CA GLN A 338 -39.36 -18.94 4.31
C GLN A 338 -39.72 -19.62 5.64
N TYR A 339 -40.50 -18.94 6.48
CA TYR A 339 -40.98 -19.48 7.75
C TYR A 339 -42.43 -19.98 7.61
N ASN A 340 -42.74 -21.10 8.25
CA ASN A 340 -44.09 -21.69 8.20
C ASN A 340 -45.12 -20.92 9.04
N SER A 341 -44.69 -20.23 10.11
CA SER A 341 -45.61 -19.51 10.99
C SER A 341 -45.80 -18.05 10.56
N PRO A 342 -47.04 -17.51 10.63
CA PRO A 342 -47.33 -16.15 10.20
C PRO A 342 -46.66 -15.09 11.08
N ILE A 343 -46.37 -15.42 12.34
CA ILE A 343 -45.68 -14.54 13.29
C ILE A 343 -44.21 -14.35 12.88
N LEU A 344 -43.51 -15.44 12.52
CA LEU A 344 -42.10 -15.37 12.10
C LEU A 344 -41.95 -14.61 10.77
N GLN A 345 -42.92 -14.74 9.86
CA GLN A 345 -42.95 -13.94 8.63
C GLN A 345 -43.10 -12.44 8.90
N ARG A 346 -43.98 -12.04 9.83
CA ARG A 346 -44.10 -10.63 10.24
C ARG A 346 -42.81 -10.11 10.86
N LEU A 347 -42.19 -10.88 11.76
CA LEU A 347 -40.91 -10.52 12.37
C LEU A 347 -39.80 -10.38 11.32
N GLN A 348 -39.75 -11.25 10.32
CA GLN A 348 -38.79 -11.16 9.22
C GLN A 348 -38.94 -9.87 8.41
N VAL A 349 -40.16 -9.42 8.13
CA VAL A 349 -40.40 -8.16 7.43
C VAL A 349 -39.95 -6.97 8.28
N ILE A 350 -40.19 -7.01 9.58
CA ILE A 350 -39.73 -5.96 10.51
C ILE A 350 -38.20 -5.94 10.55
N PHE A 351 -37.56 -7.10 10.76
CA PHE A 351 -36.10 -7.23 10.90
C PHE A 351 -35.31 -6.96 9.62
N SER A 352 -35.94 -7.08 8.45
CA SER A 352 -35.34 -6.71 7.17
C SER A 352 -35.54 -5.23 6.81
N HIS A 353 -36.29 -4.47 7.61
CA HIS A 353 -36.62 -3.08 7.29
C HIS A 353 -35.40 -2.16 7.40
N TYR A 354 -35.27 -1.23 6.45
CA TYR A 354 -34.18 -0.26 6.38
C TYR A 354 -34.00 0.59 7.65
N TYR A 355 -35.10 0.92 8.33
CA TYR A 355 -35.09 1.68 9.59
C TYR A 355 -34.31 0.99 10.72
N LEU A 356 -34.22 -0.33 10.77
CA LEU A 356 -33.41 -1.00 11.78
C LEU A 356 -31.92 -0.78 11.57
N ASN A 357 -31.47 -0.69 10.32
CA ASN A 357 -30.09 -0.31 10.03
C ASN A 357 -29.81 1.15 10.42
N ILE A 358 -30.76 2.06 10.16
CA ILE A 358 -30.64 3.46 10.62
C ILE A 358 -30.57 3.52 12.14
N PHE A 359 -31.41 2.75 12.84
CA PHE A 359 -31.42 2.69 14.29
C PHE A 359 -30.10 2.13 14.85
N GLY A 360 -29.58 1.04 14.28
CA GLY A 360 -28.27 0.51 14.64
C GLY A 360 -27.15 1.54 14.47
N ASN A 361 -27.16 2.28 13.35
CA ASN A 361 -26.21 3.38 13.13
C ASN A 361 -26.35 4.52 14.16
N ALA A 362 -27.58 4.85 14.56
CA ALA A 362 -27.82 5.85 15.60
C ALA A 362 -27.29 5.39 16.97
N VAL A 363 -27.51 4.12 17.33
CA VAL A 363 -26.95 3.52 18.56
C VAL A 363 -25.41 3.51 18.52
N ALA A 364 -24.81 3.18 17.38
CA ALA A 364 -23.36 3.24 17.19
C ALA A 364 -22.82 4.67 17.37
N LEU A 365 -23.52 5.69 16.86
CA LEU A 365 -23.15 7.09 17.08
C LEU A 365 -23.24 7.49 18.56
N VAL A 366 -24.31 7.07 19.25
CA VAL A 366 -24.46 7.30 20.70
C VAL A 366 -23.33 6.62 21.47
N ASN A 367 -22.95 5.39 21.11
CA ASN A 367 -21.82 4.70 21.70
C ASN A 367 -20.51 5.51 21.55
N VAL A 368 -20.22 6.02 20.36
CA VAL A 368 -19.04 6.88 20.12
C VAL A 368 -19.08 8.15 21.00
N ILE A 369 -20.24 8.83 21.09
CA ILE A 369 -20.39 10.01 21.95
C ILE A 369 -20.17 9.66 23.42
N CYS A 370 -20.73 8.54 23.88
CA CYS A 370 -20.53 8.03 25.24
C CYS A 370 -19.06 7.75 25.54
N ILE A 371 -18.34 7.08 24.64
CA ILE A 371 -16.91 6.79 24.82
C ILE A 371 -16.10 8.10 24.82
N CYS A 372 -16.36 9.01 23.88
CA CYS A 372 -15.68 10.31 23.85
C CYS A 372 -15.89 11.10 25.14
N THR A 373 -17.12 11.17 25.65
CA THR A 373 -17.43 11.90 26.88
C THR A 373 -16.76 11.26 28.11
N VAL A 374 -16.81 9.94 28.23
CA VAL A 374 -16.15 9.22 29.33
C VAL A 374 -14.62 9.37 29.25
N LEU A 375 -14.02 9.31 28.07
CA LEU A 375 -12.59 9.53 27.89
C LEU A 375 -12.15 10.94 28.32
N VAL A 376 -12.92 11.97 27.96
CA VAL A 376 -12.66 13.35 28.41
C VAL A 376 -12.80 13.47 29.92
N LEU A 377 -13.88 12.95 30.51
CA LEU A 377 -14.10 12.98 31.96
C LEU A 377 -13.02 12.22 32.74
N ASN A 378 -12.49 11.14 32.17
CA ASN A 378 -11.40 10.35 32.76
C ASN A 378 -10.01 10.93 32.51
N SER A 379 -9.87 11.89 31.59
CA SER A 379 -8.58 12.52 31.28
C SER A 379 -8.11 13.45 32.40
N GLU A 380 -9.04 14.08 33.11
CA GLU A 380 -8.75 14.96 34.25
C GLU A 380 -8.55 14.18 35.56
N LYS A 381 -9.04 12.94 35.64
CA LYS A 381 -8.97 12.10 36.84
C LYS A 381 -7.70 11.24 36.89
N SER A 382 -7.09 11.17 38.07
CA SER A 382 -6.01 10.22 38.37
C SER A 382 -6.50 8.78 38.23
N THR A 383 -5.61 7.83 37.89
CA THR A 383 -5.98 6.42 37.68
C THR A 383 -6.64 5.77 38.89
N ALA A 384 -6.37 6.26 40.11
CA ALA A 384 -6.98 5.77 41.34
C ALA A 384 -8.43 6.27 41.57
N GLU A 385 -8.83 7.36 40.91
CA GLU A 385 -10.14 8.00 41.07
C GLU A 385 -11.11 7.69 39.91
N ARG A 386 -10.67 6.87 38.95
CA ARG A 386 -11.51 6.46 37.81
C ARG A 386 -12.53 5.44 38.27
N ASP A 387 -13.80 5.85 38.27
CA ASP A 387 -14.93 4.97 38.54
C ASP A 387 -15.32 4.23 37.25
N ASN A 388 -14.73 3.05 37.04
CA ASN A 388 -14.90 2.28 35.79
C ASN A 388 -16.23 1.52 35.72
N ASN A 389 -16.98 1.45 36.81
CA ASN A 389 -18.20 0.65 36.90
C ASN A 389 -19.28 1.09 35.88
N ILE A 390 -19.46 2.40 35.70
CA ILE A 390 -20.45 2.93 34.75
C ILE A 390 -20.05 2.59 33.31
N LEU A 391 -18.77 2.69 32.98
CA LEU A 391 -18.24 2.38 31.65
C LEU A 391 -18.43 0.89 31.32
N GLU A 392 -18.19 0.01 32.28
CA GLU A 392 -18.40 -1.44 32.11
C GLU A 392 -19.87 -1.78 31.83
N VAL A 393 -20.80 -1.20 32.58
CA VAL A 393 -22.25 -1.41 32.37
C VAL A 393 -22.67 -0.88 31.01
N MET A 394 -22.23 0.32 30.63
CA MET A 394 -22.54 0.90 29.32
C MET A 394 -21.99 0.04 28.18
N ASN A 395 -20.74 -0.41 28.27
CA ASN A 395 -20.12 -1.28 27.27
C ASN A 395 -20.89 -2.59 27.11
N LEU A 396 -21.29 -3.22 28.22
CA LEU A 396 -22.09 -4.45 28.18
C LEU A 396 -23.44 -4.21 27.47
N CYS A 397 -24.13 -3.11 27.77
CA CYS A 397 -25.39 -2.75 27.12
C CYS A 397 -25.24 -2.60 25.59
N PHE A 398 -24.19 -1.90 25.12
CA PHE A 398 -23.94 -1.76 23.69
C PHE A 398 -23.58 -3.08 23.01
N ILE A 399 -22.74 -3.92 23.64
CA ILE A 399 -22.37 -5.24 23.10
C ILE A 399 -23.59 -6.14 22.98
N LEU A 400 -24.47 -6.16 24.00
CA LEU A 400 -25.72 -6.92 23.95
C LEU A 400 -26.65 -6.41 22.84
N PHE A 401 -26.70 -5.10 22.63
CA PHE A 401 -27.44 -4.52 21.52
C PHE A 401 -26.91 -4.98 20.16
N TYR A 402 -25.59 -4.92 19.93
CA TYR A 402 -24.99 -5.39 18.67
C TYR A 402 -25.16 -6.89 18.46
N LEU A 403 -25.06 -7.69 19.53
CA LEU A 403 -25.34 -9.12 19.48
C LEU A 403 -26.80 -9.37 19.06
N PHE A 404 -27.73 -8.63 19.66
CA PHE A 404 -29.16 -8.73 19.32
C PHE A 404 -29.42 -8.30 17.87
N GLU A 405 -28.84 -7.20 17.41
CA GLU A 405 -28.91 -6.75 16.01
C GLU A 405 -28.37 -7.81 15.04
N MET A 406 -27.22 -8.40 15.35
CA MET A 406 -26.64 -9.48 14.56
C MET A 406 -27.59 -10.69 14.50
N CYS A 407 -28.14 -11.12 15.64
CA CYS A 407 -29.12 -12.22 15.70
C CYS A 407 -30.37 -11.92 14.88
N MET A 408 -30.92 -10.71 14.97
CA MET A 408 -32.08 -10.28 14.16
C MET A 408 -31.78 -10.32 12.67
N LYS A 409 -30.61 -9.82 12.25
CA LYS A 409 -30.18 -9.84 10.83
C LYS A 409 -29.95 -11.27 10.33
N VAL A 410 -29.32 -12.14 11.11
CA VAL A 410 -29.13 -13.56 10.75
C VAL A 410 -30.47 -14.28 10.65
N PHE A 411 -31.43 -13.98 11.52
CA PHE A 411 -32.79 -14.50 11.43
C PHE A 411 -33.53 -13.98 10.18
N ALA A 412 -33.42 -12.70 9.86
CA ALA A 412 -34.12 -12.09 8.73
C ALA A 412 -33.61 -12.58 7.37
N PHE A 413 -32.28 -12.58 7.19
CA PHE A 413 -31.62 -12.89 5.91
C PHE A 413 -31.17 -14.36 5.79
N GLY A 414 -31.17 -15.11 6.89
CA GLY A 414 -30.52 -16.41 6.98
C GLY A 414 -28.99 -16.30 6.99
N TRP A 415 -28.31 -17.37 7.40
CA TRP A 415 -26.85 -17.40 7.49
C TRP A 415 -26.15 -17.05 6.17
N ARG A 416 -26.63 -17.61 5.05
CA ARG A 416 -26.06 -17.34 3.71
C ARG A 416 -26.36 -15.92 3.22
N GLY A 417 -27.54 -15.36 3.53
CA GLY A 417 -27.90 -14.00 3.17
C GLY A 417 -27.08 -12.97 3.95
N TYR A 418 -26.91 -13.19 5.26
CA TYR A 418 -26.08 -12.33 6.11
C TYR A 418 -24.65 -12.22 5.59
N LEU A 419 -24.00 -13.36 5.30
CA LEU A 419 -22.61 -13.41 4.77
C LEU A 419 -22.48 -12.90 3.33
N SER A 420 -23.57 -12.66 2.61
CA SER A 420 -23.52 -12.11 1.26
C SER A 420 -23.16 -10.60 1.27
N TYR A 421 -23.54 -9.89 2.33
CA TYR A 421 -23.28 -8.46 2.50
C TYR A 421 -21.95 -8.21 3.21
N ARG A 422 -21.06 -7.43 2.58
CA ARG A 422 -19.74 -7.10 3.14
C ARG A 422 -19.82 -6.29 4.45
N ASN A 423 -20.78 -5.37 4.55
CA ASN A 423 -20.97 -4.57 5.76
C ASN A 423 -21.39 -5.46 6.94
N ASN A 424 -22.33 -6.39 6.71
CA ASN A 424 -22.74 -7.34 7.74
C ASN A 424 -21.58 -8.25 8.19
N ILE A 425 -20.71 -8.71 7.27
CA ILE A 425 -19.51 -9.47 7.66
C ILE A 425 -18.62 -8.65 8.61
N PHE A 426 -18.42 -7.36 8.31
CA PHE A 426 -17.63 -6.47 9.14
C PHE A 426 -18.28 -6.27 10.52
N ASP A 427 -19.57 -5.91 10.55
CA ASP A 427 -20.33 -5.68 11.79
C ASP A 427 -20.35 -6.94 12.67
N GLY A 428 -20.54 -8.11 12.07
CA GLY A 428 -20.53 -9.40 12.76
C GLY A 428 -19.15 -9.73 13.33
N LEU A 429 -18.07 -9.49 12.58
CA LEU A 429 -16.70 -9.70 13.06
C LEU A 429 -16.38 -8.79 14.24
N VAL A 430 -16.72 -7.50 14.13
CA VAL A 430 -16.54 -6.53 15.22
C VAL A 430 -17.34 -6.95 16.46
N THR A 431 -18.60 -7.33 16.29
CA THR A 431 -19.47 -7.78 17.40
C THR A 431 -18.89 -9.01 18.10
N ILE A 432 -18.43 -10.01 17.35
CA ILE A 432 -17.80 -11.22 17.91
C ILE A 432 -16.50 -10.86 18.64
N LEU A 433 -15.67 -9.99 18.07
CA LEU A 433 -14.42 -9.54 18.70
C LEU A 433 -14.70 -8.81 20.03
N LEU A 434 -15.70 -7.92 20.05
CA LEU A 434 -16.12 -7.21 21.26
C LEU A 434 -16.63 -8.17 22.33
N LEU A 435 -17.47 -9.14 21.95
CA LEU A 435 -17.98 -10.16 22.87
C LEU A 435 -16.84 -11.01 23.44
N VAL A 436 -15.93 -11.51 22.60
CA VAL A 436 -14.77 -12.31 23.04
C VAL A 436 -13.87 -11.49 23.97
N THR A 437 -13.65 -10.22 23.66
CA THR A 437 -12.83 -9.33 24.51
C THR A 437 -13.49 -9.10 25.86
N SER A 438 -14.80 -8.84 25.89
CA SER A 438 -15.58 -8.67 27.13
C SER A 438 -15.60 -9.96 27.97
N LEU A 439 -15.75 -11.12 27.34
CA LEU A 439 -15.69 -12.42 28.01
C LEU A 439 -14.29 -12.73 28.55
N CYS A 440 -13.24 -12.43 27.77
CA CYS A 440 -11.86 -12.61 28.21
C CYS A 440 -11.53 -11.73 29.43
N TYR A 441 -11.96 -10.47 29.41
CA TYR A 441 -11.80 -9.54 30.53
C TYR A 441 -12.47 -10.05 31.82
N THR A 442 -13.73 -10.47 31.72
CA THR A 442 -14.48 -11.02 32.87
C THR A 442 -13.88 -12.32 33.39
N LEU A 443 -13.39 -13.20 32.50
CA LEU A 443 -12.69 -14.43 32.90
C LEU A 443 -11.34 -14.15 33.58
N LEU A 444 -10.57 -13.17 33.09
CA LEU A 444 -9.30 -12.74 33.70
C LEU A 444 -9.50 -12.17 35.11
N LEU A 445 -10.60 -11.45 35.35
CA LEU A 445 -10.94 -10.92 36.67
C LEU A 445 -11.47 -12.00 37.64
N CYS A 446 -12.15 -13.03 37.12
CA CYS A 446 -12.78 -14.08 37.94
C CYS A 446 -11.79 -15.18 38.38
N PHE A 447 -10.61 -15.30 37.74
CA PHE A 447 -9.54 -16.22 38.14
C PHE A 447 -8.35 -15.48 38.78
N PRO A 448 -8.35 -15.23 40.10
CA PRO A 448 -7.22 -14.58 40.79
C PRO A 448 -5.94 -15.44 40.84
N GLY A 449 -5.96 -16.68 40.32
CA GLY A 449 -4.82 -17.59 40.28
C GLY A 449 -3.96 -17.56 39.01
N ALA A 450 -4.30 -16.75 38.01
CA ALA A 450 -3.60 -16.69 36.72
C ALA A 450 -2.77 -15.40 36.51
N CYS A 451 -2.42 -14.69 37.58
CA CYS A 451 -1.45 -13.59 37.54
C CYS A 451 -0.02 -14.13 37.40
N ILE A 452 0.41 -14.43 36.16
CA ILE A 452 1.84 -14.55 35.83
C ILE A 452 2.40 -13.14 35.63
N CYS A 453 2.46 -12.32 36.69
CA CYS A 453 3.41 -11.20 36.84
C CYS A 453 3.19 -10.52 38.19
N ASN A 454 4.17 -10.64 39.09
CA ASN A 454 4.27 -9.84 40.32
C ASN A 454 4.61 -8.38 39.97
N LYS A 455 3.59 -7.63 39.52
CA LYS A 455 3.42 -6.16 39.47
C LYS A 455 2.31 -5.85 38.45
N CYS A 456 1.07 -6.15 38.80
CA CYS A 456 -0.08 -5.75 37.98
C CYS A 456 -0.47 -4.30 38.27
N THR A 457 0.32 -3.33 37.79
CA THR A 457 -0.35 -2.24 37.08
C THR A 457 -0.89 -2.87 35.81
N CYS A 458 -2.17 -3.27 35.83
CA CYS A 458 -2.91 -3.58 34.61
C CYS A 458 -2.99 -2.29 33.79
N TYR A 459 -1.92 -2.01 33.07
CA TYR A 459 -1.91 -1.04 31.99
C TYR A 459 -2.97 -1.55 31.02
N ASN A 460 -4.08 -0.82 30.88
CA ASN A 460 -5.09 -1.08 29.86
C ASN A 460 -4.44 -0.67 28.52
N PRO A 461 -3.88 -1.59 27.71
CA PRO A 461 -3.19 -1.21 26.49
C PRO A 461 -4.18 -0.89 25.37
N PHE A 462 -5.49 -1.08 25.60
CA PHE A 462 -6.53 -1.07 24.58
C PHE A 462 -7.66 -0.07 24.85
N ALA A 463 -7.55 0.77 25.88
CA ALA A 463 -8.37 1.98 26.01
C ALA A 463 -8.19 2.97 24.83
N LEU A 464 -7.23 2.71 23.93
CA LEU A 464 -6.94 3.50 22.74
C LEU A 464 -7.60 2.99 21.45
N PHE A 465 -8.31 1.86 21.49
CA PHE A 465 -8.93 1.24 20.30
C PHE A 465 -10.45 1.03 20.38
N LEU A 466 -11.08 1.49 21.46
CA LEU A 466 -12.52 1.68 21.57
C LEU A 466 -12.84 3.18 21.47
#